data_AF-A0A930FD75-F1
#
_entry.id   AF-A0A930FD75-F1
#
_cell.length_a   1.000
_cell.length_b   1.000
_cell.length_c   1.000
_cell.angle_alpha   90.00
_cell.angle_beta   90.00
_cell.angle_gamma   90.00
#
_symmetry.space_group_name_H-M   'P 1'
#
loop_
_entity.id
_entity.type
_entity.pdbx_description
1 polymer ?
#
loop_
_entity_poly.entity_id
_entity_poly.type
_entity_poly.pdbx_seq_one_letter_code
_entity_poly.pdbx_strand_id
1 'polypeptide(L)'
;MSFAAEVKQEVAQKIMEGNDIRAELSALIQMTSSLSLSNRGMTLLVSLENAAVSRTIYRLVKERYGVEISLFVKRKMNLRKNRIYGMRIMSAAPKILEDLGIYSTRGLLDKPLAKIVQTNNNARAYLAGAFMAGGSINSPEKSSYHLEITATSEEHALFMVSLLER
;
A
#
# COMPACT_ATOMS: atom_id res chain seq x y z
N MET A 1 -10.80 -8.80 -16.50
CA MET A 1 -9.91 -7.94 -15.68
C MET A 1 -8.66 -7.67 -16.50
N SER A 2 -7.78 -6.73 -16.12
CA SER A 2 -6.47 -6.63 -16.76
C SER A 2 -5.54 -7.71 -16.17
N PHE A 3 -4.52 -8.11 -16.91
CA PHE A 3 -3.49 -9.04 -16.43
C PHE A 3 -2.86 -8.53 -15.12
N ALA A 4 -2.54 -7.24 -15.03
CA ALA A 4 -2.05 -6.62 -13.80
C ALA A 4 -3.02 -6.79 -12.61
N ALA A 5 -4.34 -6.71 -12.83
CA ALA A 5 -5.31 -6.90 -11.75
C ALA A 5 -5.37 -8.35 -11.26
N GLU A 6 -5.18 -9.32 -12.16
CA GLU A 6 -5.09 -10.75 -11.83
C GLU A 6 -3.82 -11.06 -11.02
N VAL A 7 -2.65 -10.56 -11.46
CA VAL A 7 -1.40 -10.71 -10.71
C VAL A 7 -1.51 -10.07 -9.32
N LYS A 8 -2.09 -8.86 -9.21
CA LYS A 8 -2.33 -8.22 -7.91
C LYS A 8 -3.26 -9.04 -7.01
N GLN A 9 -4.26 -9.70 -7.59
CA GLN A 9 -5.18 -10.56 -6.83
C GLN A 9 -4.46 -11.80 -6.31
N GLU A 10 -3.58 -12.41 -7.10
CA GLU A 10 -2.76 -13.55 -6.68
C GLU A 10 -1.78 -13.14 -5.57
N VAL A 11 -1.07 -12.02 -5.74
CA VAL A 11 -0.15 -11.49 -4.71
C VAL A 11 -0.90 -11.21 -3.41
N ALA A 12 -2.11 -10.64 -3.47
CA ALA A 12 -2.92 -10.34 -2.29
C ALA A 12 -3.40 -11.60 -1.51
N GLN A 13 -3.32 -12.79 -2.10
CA GLN A 13 -3.65 -14.06 -1.44
C GLN A 13 -2.45 -14.68 -0.71
N LYS A 14 -1.22 -14.20 -0.96
CA LYS A 14 -0.04 -14.69 -0.25
C LYS A 14 -0.09 -14.26 1.21
N ILE A 15 0.06 -15.23 2.11
CA ILE A 15 0.12 -14.97 3.55
C ILE A 15 1.57 -14.63 3.89
N MET A 16 1.77 -13.41 4.39
CA MET A 16 3.04 -12.96 4.96
C MET A 16 3.04 -13.23 6.47
N GLU A 17 4.22 -13.34 7.07
CA GLU A 17 4.37 -13.60 8.50
C GLU A 17 5.28 -12.58 9.20
N GLY A 18 5.10 -12.41 10.51
CA GLY A 18 5.97 -11.58 11.34
C GLY A 18 6.18 -10.16 10.80
N ASN A 19 7.44 -9.78 10.61
CA ASN A 19 7.80 -8.43 10.14
C ASN A 19 7.53 -8.20 8.65
N ASP A 20 7.31 -9.25 7.85
CA ASP A 20 7.00 -9.09 6.42
C ASP A 20 5.62 -8.44 6.22
N ILE A 21 4.66 -8.78 7.09
CA ILE A 21 3.34 -8.14 7.14
C ILE A 21 3.48 -6.62 7.34
N ARG A 22 4.38 -6.20 8.24
CA ARG A 22 4.63 -4.78 8.52
C ARG A 22 5.22 -4.07 7.30
N ALA A 23 6.15 -4.72 6.61
CA ALA A 23 6.78 -4.17 5.42
C ALA A 23 5.80 -4.01 4.25
N GLU A 24 5.00 -5.05 3.99
CA GLU A 24 3.93 -5.03 2.99
C GLU A 24 2.91 -3.91 3.30
N LEU A 25 2.43 -3.84 4.54
CA LEU A 25 1.44 -2.84 4.95
C LEU A 25 2.02 -1.41 4.88
N SER A 26 3.32 -1.23 5.15
CA SER A 26 3.99 0.07 5.02
C SER A 26 3.87 0.61 3.61
N ALA A 27 4.24 -0.18 2.59
CA ALA A 27 4.15 0.23 1.20
C ALA A 27 2.70 0.51 0.78
N LEU A 28 1.78 -0.39 1.16
CA LEU A 28 0.36 -0.25 0.86
C LEU A 28 -0.20 1.07 1.41
N ILE A 29 0.02 1.37 2.68
CA ILE A 29 -0.47 2.62 3.29
C ILE A 29 0.22 3.84 2.69
N GLN A 30 1.55 3.82 2.53
CA GLN A 30 2.28 4.97 1.99
C GLN A 30 1.81 5.36 0.58
N MET A 31 1.46 4.37 -0.25
CA MET A 31 1.13 4.60 -1.67
C MET A 31 -0.36 4.74 -1.96
N THR A 32 -1.24 4.25 -1.06
CA THR A 32 -2.70 4.27 -1.30
C THR A 32 -3.47 5.17 -0.35
N SER A 33 -2.81 5.72 0.68
CA SER A 33 -3.45 6.54 1.69
C SER A 33 -3.19 8.04 1.50
N SER A 34 -4.14 8.83 1.98
CA SER A 34 -4.02 10.26 2.18
C SER A 34 -4.36 10.60 3.62
N LEU A 35 -3.75 11.66 4.13
CA LEU A 35 -4.02 12.16 5.47
C LEU A 35 -5.11 13.24 5.43
N SER A 36 -6.03 13.15 6.37
CA SER A 36 -6.99 14.22 6.65
C SER A 36 -6.82 14.66 8.10
N LEU A 37 -6.55 15.95 8.29
CA LEU A 37 -6.47 16.58 9.60
C LEU A 37 -7.74 17.39 9.84
N SER A 38 -8.33 17.20 11.01
CA SER A 38 -9.52 17.92 11.44
C SER A 38 -9.44 18.26 12.93
N ASN A 39 -10.44 18.97 13.45
CA ASN A 39 -10.62 19.18 14.88
C ASN A 39 -10.80 17.86 15.67
N ARG A 40 -11.12 16.75 15.00
CA ARG A 40 -11.21 15.41 15.59
C ARG A 40 -9.88 14.63 15.54
N GLY A 41 -8.81 15.28 15.07
CA GLY A 41 -7.48 14.68 14.91
C GLY A 41 -7.21 14.18 13.50
N MET A 42 -6.19 13.32 13.40
CA MET A 42 -5.68 12.78 12.15
C MET A 42 -6.37 11.48 11.75
N THR A 43 -6.82 11.39 10.51
CA THR A 43 -7.51 10.24 9.92
C THR A 43 -6.75 9.78 8.67
N LEU A 44 -6.64 8.46 8.47
CA LEU A 44 -6.11 7.88 7.23
C LEU A 44 -7.26 7.54 6.28
N LEU A 45 -7.16 8.00 5.04
CA LEU A 45 -8.08 7.67 3.96
C LEU A 45 -7.33 6.86 2.90
N VAL A 46 -7.60 5.56 2.84
CA VAL A 46 -7.07 4.65 1.81
C VAL A 46 -8.11 4.53 0.69
N SER A 47 -7.66 4.55 -0.57
CA SER A 47 -8.53 4.42 -1.74
C SER A 47 -7.85 3.71 -2.90
N LEU A 48 -8.48 2.67 -3.43
CA LEU A 48 -7.93 1.87 -4.53
C LEU A 48 -9.01 1.16 -5.37
N GLU A 49 -8.65 0.69 -6.56
CA GLU A 49 -9.59 0.04 -7.49
C GLU A 49 -9.66 -1.49 -7.33
N ASN A 50 -8.62 -2.12 -6.77
CA ASN A 50 -8.57 -3.57 -6.62
C ASN A 50 -9.23 -4.03 -5.30
N ALA A 51 -10.33 -4.77 -5.40
CA ALA A 51 -11.08 -5.27 -4.25
C ALA A 51 -10.31 -6.28 -3.39
N ALA A 52 -9.43 -7.10 -3.99
CA ALA A 52 -8.62 -8.05 -3.24
C ALA A 52 -7.59 -7.32 -2.38
N VAL A 53 -6.84 -6.37 -2.97
CA VAL A 53 -5.89 -5.54 -2.24
C VAL A 53 -6.59 -4.73 -1.13
N SER A 54 -7.81 -4.22 -1.38
CA SER A 54 -8.57 -3.48 -0.37
C SER A 54 -8.96 -4.37 0.82
N ARG A 55 -9.27 -5.64 0.59
CA ARG A 55 -9.55 -6.59 1.67
C ARG A 55 -8.28 -6.94 2.44
N THR A 56 -7.14 -7.05 1.76
CA THR A 56 -5.83 -7.24 2.40
C THR A 56 -5.51 -6.09 3.35
N ILE A 57 -5.57 -4.83 2.90
CA ILE A 57 -5.31 -3.67 3.77
C ILE A 57 -6.27 -3.66 4.96
N TYR A 58 -7.58 -3.87 4.73
CA TYR A 58 -8.57 -3.91 5.82
C TYR A 58 -8.19 -4.96 6.87
N ARG A 59 -7.91 -6.20 6.44
CA ARG A 59 -7.53 -7.30 7.31
C ARG A 59 -6.27 -6.96 8.12
N LEU A 60 -5.21 -6.52 7.43
CA LEU A 60 -3.92 -6.20 8.07
C LEU A 60 -4.04 -5.06 9.09
N VAL A 61 -4.79 -4.00 8.77
CA VAL A 61 -5.03 -2.90 9.71
C VAL A 61 -5.87 -3.36 10.89
N LYS A 62 -6.92 -4.15 10.65
CA LYS A 62 -7.83 -4.61 11.70
C LYS A 62 -7.14 -5.58 12.66
N GLU A 63 -6.42 -6.57 12.14
CA GLU A 63 -5.69 -7.57 12.92
C GLU A 63 -4.55 -6.95 13.74
N ARG A 64 -3.83 -5.98 13.16
CA ARG A 64 -2.63 -5.43 13.79
C ARG A 64 -2.89 -4.30 14.78
N TYR A 65 -3.93 -3.50 14.56
CA TYR A 65 -4.19 -2.30 15.36
C TYR A 65 -5.54 -2.28 16.07
N GLY A 66 -6.47 -3.19 15.73
CA GLY A 66 -7.78 -3.25 16.39
C GLY A 66 -8.68 -2.02 16.19
N VAL A 67 -8.33 -1.12 15.27
CA VAL A 67 -9.00 0.17 15.08
C VAL A 67 -10.37 0.05 14.39
N GLU A 68 -11.16 1.10 14.52
CA GLU A 68 -12.41 1.26 13.77
C GLU A 68 -12.11 1.72 12.34
N ILE A 69 -12.70 1.03 11.37
CA ILE A 69 -12.52 1.29 9.95
C ILE A 69 -13.90 1.49 9.32
N SER A 70 -14.17 2.67 8.78
CA SER A 70 -15.38 2.96 8.02
C SER A 70 -15.13 2.69 6.54
N LEU A 71 -15.90 1.77 5.95
CA LEU A 71 -15.79 1.37 4.55
C LEU A 71 -16.75 2.16 3.67
N PHE A 72 -16.32 2.48 2.46
CA PHE A 72 -17.19 3.06 1.44
C PHE A 72 -16.81 2.58 0.04
N VAL A 73 -17.78 2.64 -0.88
CA VAL A 73 -17.53 2.39 -2.31
C VAL A 73 -18.01 3.60 -3.10
N LYS A 74 -17.13 4.15 -3.93
CA LYS A 74 -17.46 5.23 -4.86
C LYS A 74 -17.36 4.73 -6.29
N ARG A 75 -18.16 5.29 -7.18
CA ARG A 75 -18.06 5.05 -8.63
C ARG A 75 -17.32 6.23 -9.26
N LYS A 76 -16.25 5.98 -10.02
CA LYS A 76 -15.64 7.04 -10.82
C LYS A 76 -16.64 7.52 -11.88
N MET A 77 -16.76 8.84 -12.02
CA MET A 77 -17.52 9.48 -13.10
C MET A 77 -16.68 9.57 -14.38
N ASN A 78 -16.07 8.46 -14.80
CA ASN A 78 -15.28 8.37 -16.03
C ASN A 78 -15.84 7.28 -16.97
N LEU A 79 -15.37 7.26 -18.21
CA LEU A 79 -15.81 6.32 -19.26
C LEU A 79 -15.76 4.84 -18.83
N ARG A 80 -14.78 4.46 -17.99
CA ARG A 80 -14.59 3.08 -17.52
C ARG A 80 -15.44 2.72 -16.28
N LYS A 81 -16.11 3.67 -15.64
CA LYS A 81 -17.06 3.46 -14.50
C LYS A 81 -16.48 2.58 -13.38
N ASN A 82 -15.16 2.62 -13.16
CA ASN A 82 -14.49 1.78 -12.15
C ASN A 82 -15.00 2.09 -10.74
N ARG A 83 -15.12 1.05 -9.90
CA ARG A 83 -15.39 1.19 -8.47
C ARG A 83 -14.09 1.53 -7.74
N ILE A 84 -14.14 2.50 -6.85
CA ILE A 84 -13.11 2.79 -5.86
C ILE A 84 -13.59 2.23 -4.53
N TYR A 85 -12.80 1.33 -3.97
CA TYR A 85 -12.96 0.84 -2.62
C TYR A 85 -12.17 1.75 -1.69
N GLY A 86 -12.86 2.32 -0.72
CA GLY A 86 -12.26 3.24 0.22
C GLY A 86 -12.47 2.80 1.65
N MET A 87 -11.49 3.10 2.49
CA MET A 87 -11.55 2.85 3.92
C MET A 87 -11.00 4.06 4.67
N ARG A 88 -11.68 4.41 5.75
CA ARG A 88 -11.33 5.52 6.62
C ARG A 88 -11.00 4.97 7.99
N ILE A 89 -9.75 5.15 8.40
CA ILE A 89 -9.24 4.74 9.72
C ILE A 89 -9.36 5.94 10.64
N MET A 90 -10.32 5.88 11.56
CA MET A 90 -10.82 7.04 12.33
C MET A 90 -9.96 7.37 13.55
N SER A 91 -9.07 6.47 13.97
CA SER A 91 -8.29 6.61 15.19
C SER A 91 -6.88 6.04 15.03
N ALA A 92 -5.98 6.44 15.93
CA ALA A 92 -4.60 5.96 16.03
C ALA A 92 -3.73 6.14 14.76
N ALA A 93 -4.13 7.01 13.81
CA ALA A 93 -3.35 7.28 12.60
C ALA A 93 -1.85 7.56 12.86
N PRO A 94 -1.45 8.44 13.82
CA PRO A 94 -0.02 8.65 14.06
C PRO A 94 0.70 7.39 14.53
N LYS A 95 0.10 6.63 15.47
CA LYS A 95 0.67 5.38 15.98
C LYS A 95 0.85 4.34 14.88
N ILE A 96 -0.14 4.21 13.99
CA ILE A 96 -0.08 3.33 12.82
C ILE A 96 1.08 3.73 11.91
N LEU A 97 1.18 5.02 11.56
CA LEU A 97 2.21 5.48 10.64
C LEU A 97 3.63 5.39 11.24
N GLU A 98 3.79 5.62 12.54
CA GLU A 98 5.07 5.46 13.27
C GLU A 98 5.53 4.00 13.31
N ASP A 99 4.61 3.07 13.57
CA ASP A 99 4.90 1.65 13.58
C ASP A 99 5.20 1.12 12.16
N LEU A 100 4.49 1.62 11.14
CA LEU A 100 4.81 1.40 9.73
C LEU A 100 6.09 2.13 9.29
N GLY A 101 6.70 2.95 10.15
CA GLY A 101 7.97 3.61 9.88
C GLY A 101 7.90 4.65 8.76
N ILE A 102 6.73 5.22 8.49
CA ILE A 102 6.49 6.25 7.46
C ILE A 102 6.09 7.60 8.07
N TYR A 103 6.23 7.74 9.39
CA TYR A 103 6.00 8.98 10.13
C TYR A 103 6.99 9.11 11.29
N SER A 104 7.36 10.35 11.58
CA SER A 104 8.29 10.72 12.64
C SER A 104 7.82 11.98 13.36
N THR A 105 8.57 12.44 14.36
CA THR A 105 8.32 13.73 15.02
C THR A 105 8.36 14.92 14.07
N ARG A 106 8.98 14.77 12.89
CA ARG A 106 9.04 15.81 11.84
C ARG A 106 7.91 15.68 10.81
N GLY A 107 7.04 14.68 10.93
CA GLY A 107 5.94 14.42 9.98
C GLY A 107 6.16 13.16 9.14
N LEU A 108 5.46 13.10 8.00
CA LEU A 108 5.56 12.01 7.02
C LEU A 108 6.97 11.89 6.44
N LEU A 109 7.37 10.66 6.15
CA LEU A 109 8.65 10.34 5.53
C LEU A 109 8.46 9.96 4.05
N ASP A 110 9.39 10.39 3.19
CA ASP A 110 9.41 10.01 1.76
C ASP A 110 9.66 8.52 1.53
N LYS A 111 10.38 7.88 2.44
CA LYS A 111 10.67 6.44 2.43
C LYS A 111 10.55 5.88 3.84
N PRO A 112 10.24 4.58 3.99
CA PRO A 112 10.13 3.98 5.31
C PRO A 112 11.49 3.97 6.04
N LEU A 113 11.44 3.91 7.36
CA LEU A 113 12.61 3.68 8.21
C LEU A 113 13.27 2.33 7.86
N ALA A 114 14.60 2.26 7.96
CA ALA A 114 15.36 1.06 7.59
C ALA A 114 14.89 -0.23 8.32
N LYS A 115 14.37 -0.10 9.55
CA LYS A 115 13.78 -1.22 10.34
C LYS A 115 12.60 -1.92 9.65
N ILE A 116 11.96 -1.26 8.69
CA ILE A 116 10.82 -1.80 7.94
C ILE A 116 11.28 -2.80 6.89
N VAL A 117 12.47 -2.58 6.33
CA VAL A 117 13.07 -3.39 5.26
C VAL A 117 14.40 -4.01 5.70
N GLN A 118 14.52 -4.40 6.97
CA GLN A 118 15.80 -4.81 7.54
C GLN A 118 16.38 -6.04 6.84
N THR A 119 15.55 -7.05 6.56
CA THR A 119 15.95 -8.30 5.89
C THR A 119 15.56 -8.30 4.41
N ASN A 120 16.14 -9.22 3.63
CA ASN A 120 15.75 -9.42 2.23
C ASN A 120 14.28 -9.87 2.09
N ASN A 121 13.74 -10.60 3.07
CA ASN A 121 12.32 -10.95 3.08
C ASN A 121 11.43 -9.73 3.29
N ASN A 122 11.80 -8.84 4.23
CA ASN A 122 11.05 -7.61 4.43
C ASN A 122 11.10 -6.69 3.20
N ALA A 123 12.24 -6.61 2.52
CA ALA A 123 12.37 -5.85 1.27
C ALA A 123 11.45 -6.41 0.16
N ARG A 124 11.40 -7.73 -0.01
CA ARG A 124 10.47 -8.39 -0.96
C ARG A 124 9.02 -8.14 -0.61
N ALA A 125 8.66 -8.22 0.67
CA ALA A 125 7.31 -7.93 1.15
C ALA A 125 6.91 -6.47 0.93
N TYR A 126 7.83 -5.52 1.16
CA TYR A 126 7.62 -4.11 0.82
C TYR A 126 7.37 -3.92 -0.68
N LEU A 127 8.19 -4.52 -1.54
CA LEU A 127 8.04 -4.44 -3.00
C LEU A 127 6.74 -5.10 -3.48
N ALA A 128 6.30 -6.20 -2.86
CA ALA A 128 5.00 -6.81 -3.13
C ALA A 128 3.85 -5.86 -2.76
N GLY A 129 3.93 -5.19 -1.60
CA GLY A 129 3.03 -4.12 -1.18
C GLY A 129 2.98 -2.96 -2.18
N ALA A 130 4.15 -2.51 -2.64
CA ALA A 130 4.28 -1.42 -3.60
C ALA A 130 3.68 -1.77 -4.96
N PHE A 131 3.93 -2.99 -5.45
CA PHE A 131 3.32 -3.49 -6.68
C PHE A 131 1.79 -3.58 -6.56
N MET A 132 1.26 -4.09 -5.45
CA MET A 132 -0.19 -4.11 -5.23
C MET A 132 -0.80 -2.70 -5.24
N ALA A 133 -0.16 -1.75 -4.58
CA ALA A 133 -0.61 -0.37 -4.49
C ALA A 133 -0.60 0.36 -5.84
N GLY A 134 0.55 0.37 -6.53
CA GLY A 134 0.81 1.25 -7.67
C GLY A 134 1.40 0.56 -8.90
N GLY A 135 1.56 -0.76 -8.87
CA GLY A 135 2.19 -1.51 -9.95
C GLY A 135 1.31 -1.77 -11.16
N SER A 136 1.95 -2.00 -12.31
CA SER A 136 1.34 -2.50 -13.53
C SER A 136 2.29 -3.47 -14.22
N ILE A 137 1.75 -4.49 -14.89
CA ILE A 137 2.52 -5.48 -15.62
C ILE A 137 1.75 -5.94 -16.85
N ASN A 138 2.47 -6.07 -17.97
CA ASN A 138 1.93 -6.66 -19.19
C ASN A 138 1.90 -8.18 -19.11
N SER A 139 0.97 -8.81 -19.83
CA SER A 139 1.04 -10.27 -20.01
C SER A 139 2.34 -10.60 -20.76
N PRO A 140 3.14 -11.57 -20.27
CA PRO A 140 4.34 -12.01 -20.96
C PRO A 140 4.03 -12.69 -22.31
N GLU A 141 2.77 -13.03 -22.58
CA GLU A 141 2.30 -13.57 -23.86
C GLU A 141 2.16 -12.49 -24.94
N LYS A 142 2.31 -11.19 -24.59
CA LYS A 142 2.24 -10.06 -25.53
C LYS A 142 3.63 -9.53 -25.87
N SER A 143 3.73 -8.77 -26.96
CA SER A 143 5.00 -8.35 -27.58
C SER A 143 5.89 -7.38 -26.78
N SER A 144 5.47 -6.91 -25.61
CA SER A 144 6.28 -5.97 -24.80
C SER A 144 6.31 -6.37 -23.32
N TYR A 145 7.49 -6.80 -22.86
CA TYR A 145 7.77 -7.01 -21.45
C TYR A 145 7.85 -5.66 -20.75
N HIS A 146 6.93 -5.43 -19.84
CA HIS A 146 6.84 -4.19 -19.09
C HIS A 146 6.32 -4.48 -17.69
N LEU A 147 7.07 -3.99 -16.70
CA LEU A 147 6.67 -3.92 -15.31
C LEU A 147 7.03 -2.53 -14.81
N GLU A 148 6.09 -1.87 -14.16
CA GLU A 148 6.29 -0.58 -13.52
C GLU A 148 5.68 -0.56 -12.12
N ILE A 149 6.23 0.29 -11.26
CA ILE A 149 5.69 0.61 -9.94
C ILE A 149 5.77 2.12 -9.80
N THR A 150 4.64 2.78 -9.55
CA THR A 150 4.62 4.23 -9.29
C THR A 150 5.23 4.54 -7.93
N ALA A 151 5.95 5.66 -7.84
CA ALA A 151 6.48 6.18 -6.58
C ALA A 151 5.73 7.45 -6.17
N THR A 152 5.83 7.82 -4.88
CA THR A 152 5.23 9.05 -4.34
C THR A 152 6.14 10.27 -4.46
N SER A 153 7.45 10.04 -4.58
CA SER A 153 8.50 11.05 -4.77
C SER A 153 9.73 10.40 -5.40
N GLU A 154 10.69 11.20 -5.86
CA GLU A 154 11.96 10.71 -6.41
C GLU A 154 12.75 9.90 -5.36
N GLU A 155 12.79 10.37 -4.11
CA GLU A 155 13.44 9.65 -3.01
C GLU A 155 12.81 8.28 -2.75
N HIS A 156 11.48 8.18 -2.84
CA HIS A 156 10.78 6.89 -2.75
C HIS A 156 11.15 5.97 -3.93
N ALA A 157 11.26 6.53 -5.14
CA ALA A 157 11.66 5.75 -6.32
C ALA A 157 13.08 5.19 -6.17
N LEU A 158 14.05 6.02 -5.81
CA LEU A 158 15.44 5.61 -5.57
C LEU A 158 15.53 4.59 -4.43
N PHE A 159 14.72 4.76 -3.38
CA PHE A 159 14.61 3.76 -2.32
C PHE A 159 14.12 2.39 -2.87
N MET A 160 13.05 2.36 -3.66
CA MET A 160 12.56 1.10 -4.24
C MET A 160 13.60 0.45 -5.18
N VAL A 161 14.34 1.24 -5.97
CA VAL A 161 15.47 0.74 -6.78
C VAL A 161 16.51 0.08 -5.89
N SER A 162 16.91 0.73 -4.79
CA SER A 162 17.89 0.14 -3.87
C SER A 162 17.42 -1.18 -3.23
N LEU A 163 16.10 -1.40 -3.11
CA LEU A 163 15.57 -2.68 -2.63
C LEU A 163 15.61 -3.77 -3.70
N LEU A 164 15.45 -3.41 -4.98
CA LEU A 164 15.52 -4.33 -6.11
C LEU A 164 16.95 -4.83 -6.37
N GLU A 165 17.95 -4.05 -5.98
CA GLU A 165 19.38 -4.37 -6.14
C GLU A 165 19.96 -5.24 -5.00
N ARG A 166 19.14 -5.68 -4.03
CA ARG A 166 19.57 -6.48 -2.86
C ARG A 166 19.73 -7.98 -3.10
#